data_AF-A0A3L7QN57-F1
#
_entry.id   AF-A0A3L7QN57-F1
#
_cell.length_a   1.000
_cell.length_b   1.000
_cell.length_c   1.000
_cell.angle_alpha   90.00
_cell.angle_beta   90.00
_cell.angle_gamma   90.00
#
_symmetry.space_group_name_H-M   'P 1'
#
loop_
_entity.id
_entity.type
_entity.pdbx_description
1 polymer ?
#
loop_
_entity_poly.entity_id
_entity_poly.type
_entity_poly.pdbx_seq_one_letter_code
_entity_poly.pdbx_strand_id
1 'polypeptide(L)'
;MVDKTLESEDQLIDRAKQAISACSWTLGECAALWTKRYAKGRTDAAFGEMIGLSADQVYQRRRVWETFGDVHEQYSALKWSHFYAAINWDDAAACLTWAEELQATVAEMRAWRRAQHGEDLSMDADEAEIPFDPTGEFLSIETGVVRDPAEMGYEGARRSIAGNAAVSEDRELAATAQSVAREGRDDYAPFGKGARGPAPSDEDREKSTAPTEQVAKRVVSTLEKCNQALTPEVLEDFQSLPMAIQQRLFNAIDNLASKVAGLR
;
A
#
# COMPACT_ATOMS: atom_id res chain seq x y z
N MET A 1 -12.23 27.38 -20.41
CA MET A 1 -11.27 26.35 -20.89
C MET A 1 -10.01 27.09 -21.31
N VAL A 2 -8.91 26.90 -20.59
CA VAL A 2 -7.59 27.39 -21.03
C VAL A 2 -7.01 26.34 -21.97
N ASP A 3 -6.54 26.76 -23.14
CA ASP A 3 -5.84 25.88 -24.05
C ASP A 3 -4.49 25.52 -23.40
N LYS A 4 -4.39 24.31 -22.85
CA LYS A 4 -3.17 23.82 -22.18
C LYS A 4 -2.13 23.52 -23.26
N THR A 5 -1.33 24.57 -23.53
CA THR A 5 -0.14 24.62 -24.39
C THR A 5 0.61 23.29 -24.38
N LEU A 6 1.22 22.94 -25.51
CA LEU A 6 2.02 21.72 -25.66
C LEU A 6 3.32 21.81 -24.82
N GLU A 7 3.18 21.66 -23.50
CA GLU A 7 4.27 21.42 -22.54
C GLU A 7 5.17 20.31 -23.10
N SER A 8 6.48 20.59 -23.19
CA SER A 8 7.45 19.60 -23.65
C SER A 8 7.54 18.43 -22.68
N GLU A 9 8.16 17.33 -23.13
CA GLU A 9 8.43 16.17 -22.27
C GLU A 9 9.25 16.59 -21.04
N ASP A 10 10.28 17.42 -21.22
CA ASP A 10 11.11 17.95 -20.14
C ASP A 10 10.33 18.84 -19.17
N GLN A 11 9.43 19.70 -19.68
CA GLN A 11 8.59 20.57 -18.85
C GLN A 11 7.63 19.77 -17.96
N LEU A 12 7.03 18.69 -18.48
CA LEU A 12 6.20 17.78 -17.68
C LEU A 12 7.02 17.03 -16.62
N ILE A 13 8.24 16.61 -16.97
CA ILE A 13 9.17 15.92 -16.07
C ILE A 13 9.61 16.85 -14.93
N ASP A 14 10.00 18.10 -15.23
CA ASP A 14 10.44 19.04 -14.20
C ASP A 14 9.27 19.55 -13.34
N ARG A 15 8.08 19.73 -13.92
CA ARG A 15 6.84 19.98 -13.16
C ARG A 15 6.47 18.82 -12.25
N ALA A 16 6.69 17.58 -12.70
CA ALA A 16 6.49 16.38 -11.87
C ALA A 16 7.50 16.31 -10.71
N LYS A 17 8.80 16.55 -10.96
CA LYS A 17 9.85 16.58 -9.92
C LYS A 17 9.55 17.59 -8.83
N GLN A 18 9.12 18.80 -9.21
CA GLN A 18 8.73 19.86 -8.25
C GLN A 18 7.48 19.47 -7.43
N ALA A 19 6.61 18.60 -7.95
CA ALA A 19 5.38 18.18 -7.29
C ALA A 19 5.54 16.98 -6.33
N ILE A 20 6.67 16.24 -6.35
CA ILE A 20 6.85 14.95 -5.65
C ILE A 20 6.46 15.03 -4.17
N SER A 21 6.95 16.03 -3.44
CA SER A 21 6.72 16.22 -2.00
C SER A 21 5.50 17.10 -1.68
N ALA A 22 4.93 17.79 -2.67
CA ALA A 22 4.00 18.89 -2.45
C ALA A 22 2.58 18.66 -3.00
N CYS A 23 2.42 17.88 -4.08
CA CYS A 23 1.11 17.68 -4.71
C CYS A 23 0.99 16.39 -5.52
N SER A 24 0.42 15.35 -4.90
CA SER A 24 0.10 14.08 -5.58
C SER A 24 -0.87 14.25 -6.77
N TRP A 25 -1.73 15.27 -6.77
CA TRP A 25 -2.61 15.59 -7.91
C TRP A 25 -1.81 16.07 -9.13
N THR A 26 -0.94 17.06 -8.97
CA THR A 26 -0.08 17.60 -10.05
C THR A 26 0.83 16.50 -10.62
N LEU A 27 1.36 15.62 -9.77
CA LEU A 27 2.15 14.48 -10.20
C LEU A 27 1.32 13.45 -10.98
N GLY A 28 0.09 13.16 -10.55
CA GLY A 28 -0.86 12.32 -11.29
C GLY A 28 -1.23 12.91 -12.66
N GLU A 29 -1.44 14.23 -12.74
CA GLU A 29 -1.67 14.93 -14.01
C GLU A 29 -0.45 14.82 -14.94
N CYS A 30 0.75 15.14 -14.46
CA CYS A 30 1.96 15.03 -15.28
C CYS A 30 2.16 13.62 -15.83
N ALA A 31 1.91 12.58 -15.01
CA ALA A 31 1.98 11.19 -15.45
C ALA A 31 0.92 10.87 -16.51
N ALA A 32 -0.33 11.31 -16.35
CA ALA A 32 -1.40 11.12 -17.33
C ALA A 32 -1.10 11.85 -18.66
N LEU A 33 -0.62 13.10 -18.59
CA LEU A 33 -0.23 13.89 -19.77
C LEU A 33 0.98 13.28 -20.48
N TRP A 34 2.00 12.84 -19.75
CA TRP A 34 3.17 12.19 -20.32
C TRP A 34 2.82 10.84 -20.95
N THR A 35 2.05 10.00 -20.27
CA THR A 35 1.63 8.69 -20.80
C THR A 35 0.77 8.85 -22.06
N LYS A 36 -0.07 9.89 -22.12
CA LYS A 36 -0.91 10.21 -23.29
C LYS A 36 -0.16 10.85 -24.47
N ARG A 37 0.90 11.63 -24.22
CA ARG A 37 1.62 12.41 -25.27
C ARG A 37 2.97 11.81 -25.68
N TYR A 38 3.72 11.24 -24.74
CA TYR A 38 5.16 10.99 -24.88
C TYR A 38 5.58 9.53 -24.69
N ALA A 39 4.80 8.68 -24.01
CA ALA A 39 5.12 7.27 -23.75
C ALA A 39 5.73 6.54 -24.95
N LYS A 40 5.03 6.49 -26.10
CA LYS A 40 5.49 5.84 -27.35
C LYS A 40 5.94 4.37 -27.16
N GLY A 41 5.29 3.65 -26.24
CA GLY A 41 5.64 2.27 -25.86
C GLY A 41 6.43 2.15 -24.54
N ARG A 42 6.94 3.27 -23.99
CA ARG A 42 7.39 3.34 -22.59
C ARG A 42 6.20 3.27 -21.63
N THR A 43 6.45 2.88 -20.39
CA THR A 43 5.43 2.72 -19.33
C THR A 43 5.67 3.70 -18.18
N ASP A 44 4.80 3.67 -17.16
CA ASP A 44 4.95 4.43 -15.90
C ASP A 44 6.32 4.21 -15.21
N ALA A 45 6.96 3.06 -15.43
CA ALA A 45 8.31 2.79 -14.93
C ALA A 45 9.36 3.77 -15.50
N ALA A 46 9.32 4.03 -16.80
CA ALA A 46 10.24 4.96 -17.44
C ALA A 46 9.97 6.42 -17.04
N PHE A 47 8.71 6.77 -16.75
CA PHE A 47 8.41 8.08 -16.15
C PHE A 47 8.94 8.18 -14.72
N GLY A 48 8.76 7.12 -13.92
CA GLY A 48 9.31 6.98 -12.58
C GLY A 48 10.82 7.15 -12.53
N GLU A 49 11.55 6.47 -13.43
CA GLU A 49 13.01 6.62 -13.60
C GLU A 49 13.43 8.09 -13.87
N MET A 50 12.68 8.83 -14.69
CA MET A 50 12.99 10.22 -15.04
C MET A 50 12.69 11.24 -13.92
N ILE A 51 11.90 10.87 -12.91
CA ILE A 51 11.54 11.74 -11.78
C ILE A 51 12.06 11.26 -10.41
N GLY A 52 12.53 10.00 -10.31
CA GLY A 52 13.01 9.40 -9.06
C GLY A 52 11.92 8.71 -8.22
N LEU A 53 10.87 8.17 -8.83
CA LEU A 53 9.80 7.42 -8.14
C LEU A 53 9.62 6.01 -8.71
N SER A 54 8.99 5.11 -7.93
CA SER A 54 8.69 3.76 -8.41
C SER A 54 7.57 3.77 -9.47
N ALA A 55 7.57 2.76 -10.35
CA ALA A 55 6.53 2.58 -11.36
C ALA A 55 5.11 2.54 -10.76
N ASP A 56 4.97 1.93 -9.59
CA ASP A 56 3.73 1.81 -8.83
C ASP A 56 3.30 3.15 -8.21
N GLN A 57 4.22 3.90 -7.60
CA GLN A 57 3.97 5.26 -7.07
C GLN A 57 3.51 6.26 -8.14
N VAL A 58 3.95 6.07 -9.39
CA VAL A 58 3.47 6.82 -10.56
C VAL A 58 2.11 6.31 -11.00
N TYR A 59 1.96 5.00 -11.20
CA TYR A 59 0.72 4.35 -11.65
C TYR A 59 -0.48 4.65 -10.75
N GLN A 60 -0.32 4.57 -9.41
CA GLN A 60 -1.36 4.90 -8.44
C GLN A 60 -1.85 6.35 -8.60
N ARG A 61 -0.92 7.32 -8.63
CA ARG A 61 -1.24 8.75 -8.79
C ARG A 61 -1.85 9.06 -10.16
N ARG A 62 -1.32 8.47 -11.23
CA ARG A 62 -1.89 8.58 -12.58
C ARG A 62 -3.32 8.07 -12.60
N ARG A 63 -3.60 6.91 -12.00
CA ARG A 63 -4.96 6.36 -11.97
C ARG A 63 -5.93 7.17 -11.13
N VAL A 64 -5.51 7.71 -9.97
CA VAL A 64 -6.36 8.63 -9.19
C VAL A 64 -6.70 9.88 -10.01
N TRP A 65 -5.73 10.44 -10.74
CA TRP A 65 -5.98 11.56 -11.66
C TRP A 65 -6.89 11.16 -12.84
N GLU A 66 -6.69 10.00 -13.47
CA GLU A 66 -7.53 9.52 -14.57
C GLU A 66 -8.97 9.18 -14.16
N THR A 67 -9.23 8.95 -12.87
CA THR A 67 -10.55 8.58 -12.32
C THR A 67 -11.29 9.76 -11.69
N PHE A 68 -10.57 10.72 -11.10
CA PHE A 68 -11.16 11.83 -10.33
C PHE A 68 -10.63 13.23 -10.70
N GLY A 69 -9.76 13.34 -11.72
CA GLY A 69 -9.08 14.58 -12.14
C GLY A 69 -9.99 15.72 -12.61
N ASP A 70 -11.27 15.44 -12.85
CA ASP A 70 -12.32 16.37 -13.27
C ASP A 70 -13.32 16.72 -12.16
N VAL A 71 -13.41 15.89 -11.11
CA VAL A 71 -14.34 16.07 -9.98
C VAL A 71 -13.67 16.47 -8.67
N HIS A 72 -12.37 16.26 -8.48
CA HIS A 72 -11.74 16.50 -7.17
C HIS A 72 -11.81 17.97 -6.71
N GLU A 73 -11.85 18.94 -7.63
CA GLU A 73 -12.00 20.37 -7.29
C GLU A 73 -13.37 20.71 -6.64
N GLN A 74 -14.34 19.79 -6.71
CA GLN A 74 -15.65 19.92 -6.09
C GLN A 74 -15.65 19.52 -4.59
N TYR A 75 -14.62 18.81 -4.14
CA TYR A 75 -14.46 18.32 -2.78
C TYR A 75 -13.31 19.08 -2.11
N SER A 76 -13.64 20.17 -1.43
CA SER A 76 -12.69 21.18 -0.94
C SER A 76 -11.87 20.74 0.28
N ALA A 77 -12.39 19.79 1.08
CA ALA A 77 -11.74 19.28 2.28
C ALA A 77 -11.06 17.92 2.05
N LEU A 78 -11.50 17.15 1.05
CA LEU A 78 -10.93 15.83 0.77
C LEU A 78 -9.50 15.89 0.23
N LYS A 79 -8.57 15.32 1.01
CA LYS A 79 -7.20 15.03 0.59
C LYS A 79 -7.15 13.91 -0.45
N TRP A 80 -6.11 13.90 -1.30
CA TRP A 80 -5.82 12.85 -2.31
C TRP A 80 -5.96 11.41 -1.78
N SER A 81 -5.63 11.17 -0.52
CA SER A 81 -5.75 9.85 0.14
C SER A 81 -7.19 9.32 0.25
N HIS A 82 -8.22 10.17 0.25
CA HIS A 82 -9.62 9.72 0.18
C HIS A 82 -9.92 9.11 -1.20
N PHE A 83 -9.56 9.83 -2.26
CA PHE A 83 -9.72 9.37 -3.64
C PHE A 83 -8.87 8.14 -3.95
N TYR A 84 -7.67 8.05 -3.37
CA TYR A 84 -6.85 6.84 -3.47
C TYR A 84 -7.49 5.64 -2.78
N ALA A 85 -8.03 5.81 -1.56
CA ALA A 85 -8.76 4.75 -0.87
C ALA A 85 -10.04 4.33 -1.64
N ALA A 86 -10.72 5.27 -2.29
CA ALA A 86 -11.98 5.05 -3.00
C ALA A 86 -11.83 4.57 -4.46
N ILE A 87 -10.63 4.52 -5.03
CA ILE A 87 -10.44 4.30 -6.48
C ILE A 87 -10.95 2.95 -7.01
N ASN A 88 -11.02 1.94 -6.14
CA ASN A 88 -11.51 0.60 -6.48
C ASN A 88 -12.93 0.33 -5.94
N TRP A 89 -13.63 1.35 -5.44
CA TRP A 89 -14.98 1.21 -4.88
C TRP A 89 -16.05 1.51 -5.94
N ASP A 90 -17.08 0.68 -5.97
CA ASP A 90 -18.28 0.79 -6.80
C ASP A 90 -19.19 1.96 -6.40
N ASP A 91 -19.20 2.28 -5.10
CA ASP A 91 -19.96 3.35 -4.43
C ASP A 91 -19.09 4.58 -4.11
N ALA A 92 -17.90 4.70 -4.72
CA ALA A 92 -16.92 5.76 -4.44
C ALA A 92 -17.52 7.18 -4.37
N ALA A 93 -18.43 7.52 -5.30
CA ALA A 93 -19.08 8.83 -5.31
C ALA A 93 -19.92 9.10 -4.06
N ALA A 94 -20.66 8.10 -3.55
CA ALA A 94 -21.44 8.25 -2.32
C ALA A 94 -20.52 8.38 -1.08
N CYS A 95 -19.44 7.59 -1.02
CA CYS A 95 -18.45 7.68 0.05
C CYS A 95 -17.74 9.04 0.10
N LEU A 96 -17.36 9.58 -1.07
CA LEU A 96 -16.68 10.88 -1.17
C LEU A 96 -17.63 12.04 -0.82
N THR A 97 -18.88 12.04 -1.29
CA THR A 97 -19.88 13.05 -0.89
C THR A 97 -20.12 13.03 0.62
N TRP A 98 -20.33 11.86 1.21
CA TRP A 98 -20.50 11.72 2.66
C TRP A 98 -19.27 12.22 3.45
N ALA A 99 -18.06 11.94 2.96
CA ALA A 99 -16.82 12.36 3.61
C ALA A 99 -16.58 13.88 3.54
N GLU A 100 -16.95 14.56 2.44
CA GLU A 100 -16.90 16.02 2.36
C GLU A 100 -17.99 16.66 3.24
N GLU A 101 -19.22 16.15 3.23
CA GLU A 101 -20.33 16.66 4.06
C GLU A 101 -20.02 16.62 5.56
N LEU A 102 -19.37 15.57 6.04
CA LEU A 102 -19.00 15.40 7.46
C LEU A 102 -17.53 15.73 7.78
N GLN A 103 -16.73 16.18 6.81
CA GLN A 103 -15.28 16.42 6.95
C GLN A 103 -14.52 15.19 7.49
N ALA A 104 -14.99 13.99 7.15
CA ALA A 104 -14.58 12.73 7.73
C ALA A 104 -13.18 12.29 7.26
N THR A 105 -12.44 11.58 8.11
CA THR A 105 -11.15 10.99 7.73
C THR A 105 -11.33 9.77 6.82
N VAL A 106 -10.25 9.37 6.13
CA VAL A 106 -10.20 8.14 5.32
C VAL A 106 -10.64 6.89 6.12
N ALA A 107 -10.32 6.84 7.42
CA ALA A 107 -10.72 5.74 8.31
C ALA A 107 -12.23 5.74 8.59
N GLU A 108 -12.82 6.90 8.84
CA GLU A 108 -14.27 7.05 9.06
C GLU A 108 -15.06 6.81 7.77
N MET A 109 -14.55 7.27 6.61
CA MET A 109 -15.13 6.97 5.29
C MET A 109 -15.11 5.46 5.00
N ARG A 110 -14.02 4.76 5.34
CA ARG A 110 -13.93 3.30 5.28
C ARG A 110 -14.95 2.62 6.21
N ALA A 111 -15.05 3.07 7.46
CA ALA A 111 -16.01 2.51 8.43
C ALA A 111 -17.47 2.75 8.03
N TRP A 112 -17.80 3.94 7.50
CA TRP A 112 -19.13 4.26 6.99
C TRP A 112 -19.52 3.37 5.80
N ARG A 113 -18.60 3.16 4.85
CA ARG A 113 -18.83 2.23 3.72
C ARG A 113 -19.18 0.83 4.23
N ARG A 114 -18.40 0.28 5.17
CA ARG A 114 -18.71 -1.03 5.79
C ARG A 114 -20.11 -1.05 6.43
N ALA A 115 -20.49 0.03 7.12
CA ALA A 115 -21.81 0.17 7.71
C ALA A 115 -22.96 0.20 6.68
N GLN A 116 -22.74 0.76 5.47
CA GLN A 116 -23.75 0.74 4.40
C GLN A 116 -23.92 -0.65 3.77
N HIS A 117 -22.84 -1.40 3.58
CA HIS A 117 -22.90 -2.78 3.05
C HIS A 117 -23.29 -3.84 4.09
N GLY A 118 -23.43 -3.45 5.36
CA GLY A 118 -23.78 -4.37 6.46
C GLY A 118 -22.62 -5.28 6.90
N GLU A 119 -21.38 -4.89 6.62
CA GLU A 119 -20.18 -5.57 7.10
C GLU A 119 -19.98 -5.35 8.62
N ASP A 120 -19.38 -6.34 9.30
CA ASP A 120 -19.26 -6.33 10.77
C ASP A 120 -18.22 -5.31 11.26
N LEU A 121 -18.72 -4.20 11.81
CA LEU A 121 -17.92 -3.10 12.37
C LEU A 121 -17.09 -3.47 13.61
N SER A 122 -17.22 -4.70 14.15
CA SER A 122 -16.34 -5.23 15.20
C SER A 122 -15.05 -5.87 14.67
N MET A 123 -14.95 -6.05 13.34
CA MET A 123 -13.68 -6.37 12.69
C MET A 123 -12.93 -5.06 12.40
N ASP A 124 -11.86 -4.81 13.15
CA ASP A 124 -10.82 -3.88 12.70
C ASP A 124 -10.40 -4.25 11.27
N ALA A 125 -10.22 -3.25 10.42
CA ALA A 125 -9.78 -3.47 9.05
C ALA A 125 -8.44 -4.23 9.07
N ASP A 126 -8.32 -5.29 8.26
CA ASP A 126 -7.07 -6.05 8.14
C ASP A 126 -5.90 -5.07 7.98
N GLU A 127 -4.91 -5.20 8.86
CA GLU A 127 -3.77 -4.27 9.02
C GLU A 127 -2.94 -4.14 7.73
N ALA A 128 -3.12 -5.11 6.81
CA ALA A 128 -2.62 -5.13 5.44
C ALA A 128 -3.23 -4.08 4.49
N GLU A 129 -4.34 -3.40 4.87
CA GLU A 129 -5.01 -2.38 4.04
C GLU A 129 -5.01 -0.98 4.66
N ILE A 130 -4.00 -0.66 5.47
CA ILE A 130 -3.57 0.73 5.67
C ILE A 130 -2.98 1.20 4.32
N PRO A 131 -3.59 2.17 3.62
CA PRO A 131 -3.02 2.66 2.38
C PRO A 131 -1.74 3.42 2.71
N PHE A 132 -0.59 2.93 2.20
CA PHE A 132 0.69 3.64 2.26
C PHE A 132 0.46 5.11 1.89
N ASP A 133 0.81 6.04 2.78
CA ASP A 133 0.73 7.48 2.50
C ASP A 133 2.07 7.94 1.93
N PRO A 134 2.19 8.07 0.59
CA PRO A 134 3.45 8.47 -0.05
C PRO A 134 3.75 9.97 0.13
N THR A 135 2.95 10.69 0.93
CA THR A 135 3.21 12.07 1.36
C THR A 135 3.77 12.17 2.79
N GLY A 136 3.64 11.09 3.60
CA GLY A 136 4.10 11.06 4.98
C GLY A 136 5.48 10.45 5.19
N GLU A 137 5.72 9.24 4.66
CA GLU A 137 6.66 8.31 5.33
C GLU A 137 7.96 7.96 4.57
N PHE A 138 8.22 8.57 3.40
CA PHE A 138 9.44 8.27 2.60
C PHE A 138 10.27 9.50 2.19
N LEU A 139 10.31 10.53 3.04
CA LEU A 139 11.32 11.59 3.00
C LEU A 139 12.14 11.71 4.29
N SER A 140 12.16 10.63 5.09
CA SER A 140 13.29 10.32 5.96
C SER A 140 14.51 10.00 5.10
N ILE A 141 15.16 11.05 4.61
CA ILE A 141 16.52 10.96 4.06
C ILE A 141 17.38 10.34 5.16
N GLU A 142 17.90 9.13 4.93
CA GLU A 142 19.00 8.63 5.74
C GLU A 142 20.12 9.67 5.64
N THR A 143 20.41 10.35 6.74
CA THR A 143 21.53 11.30 6.82
C THR A 143 22.81 10.50 6.81
N GLY A 144 23.20 10.06 5.62
CA GLY A 144 24.36 9.21 5.38
C GLY A 144 25.58 9.79 6.07
N VAL A 145 26.13 9.04 7.03
CA VAL A 145 27.21 9.50 7.90
C VAL A 145 28.36 9.97 7.03
N VAL A 146 28.66 11.27 7.09
CA VAL A 146 29.77 11.88 6.37
C VAL A 146 31.06 11.28 6.91
N ARG A 147 31.60 10.30 6.20
CA ARG A 147 32.94 9.77 6.48
C ARG A 147 33.96 10.83 6.09
N ASP A 148 34.75 11.22 7.08
CA ASP A 148 35.81 12.21 6.93
C ASP A 148 36.87 11.69 5.94
N PRO A 149 37.25 12.46 4.88
CA PRO A 149 38.24 12.01 3.90
C PRO A 149 39.64 11.69 4.45
N ALA A 150 39.93 12.02 5.71
CA ALA A 150 41.24 11.89 6.33
C ALA A 150 41.74 10.44 6.55
N GLU A 151 40.87 9.42 6.56
CA GLU A 151 41.27 8.03 6.90
C GLU A 151 41.76 7.16 5.73
N MET A 152 41.78 7.64 4.48
CA MET A 152 42.42 6.89 3.37
C MET A 152 43.94 7.10 3.30
N GLY A 153 44.64 6.61 4.34
CA GLY A 153 46.09 6.40 4.35
C GLY A 153 46.49 5.09 3.64
N TYR A 154 47.60 5.12 2.90
CA TYR A 154 48.07 4.01 2.06
C TYR A 154 48.82 2.92 2.85
N GLU A 155 48.51 1.64 2.57
CA GLU A 155 49.43 0.51 2.29
C GLU A 155 48.64 -0.82 2.32
N GLY A 156 48.99 -1.91 1.62
CA GLY A 156 50.07 -2.10 0.65
C GLY A 156 50.15 -3.57 0.16
N ALA A 157 49.57 -3.87 -1.00
CA ALA A 157 49.73 -5.08 -1.83
C ALA A 157 49.64 -6.50 -1.18
N ARG A 158 48.72 -7.35 -1.69
CA ARG A 158 49.05 -8.70 -2.26
C ARG A 158 47.87 -9.50 -2.83
N ARG A 159 48.22 -10.33 -3.83
CA ARG A 159 47.56 -11.55 -4.35
C ARG A 159 46.27 -11.48 -5.19
N SER A 160 46.52 -11.55 -6.50
CA SER A 160 46.14 -12.71 -7.34
C SER A 160 44.70 -12.87 -7.84
N ILE A 161 44.49 -12.37 -9.07
CA ILE A 161 43.76 -13.10 -10.11
C ILE A 161 44.50 -14.42 -10.41
N ALA A 162 43.78 -15.56 -10.47
CA ALA A 162 43.95 -16.70 -11.41
C ALA A 162 43.36 -18.01 -10.83
N GLY A 163 42.62 -18.76 -11.65
CA GLY A 163 42.12 -20.11 -11.35
C GLY A 163 41.09 -20.55 -12.39
N ASN A 164 41.46 -21.47 -13.29
CA ASN A 164 40.65 -21.83 -14.46
C ASN A 164 40.99 -23.25 -14.96
N ALA A 165 39.98 -24.08 -15.25
CA ALA A 165 40.06 -25.46 -15.79
C ALA A 165 40.87 -26.47 -14.92
N ALA A 166 40.76 -27.81 -15.00
CA ALA A 166 39.74 -28.78 -15.44
C ALA A 166 39.90 -30.03 -14.50
N VAL A 167 39.38 -31.25 -14.64
CA VAL A 167 38.69 -32.07 -15.67
C VAL A 167 37.71 -33.02 -14.89
N SER A 168 36.94 -34.00 -15.41
CA SER A 168 36.94 -34.75 -16.67
C SER A 168 35.52 -35.22 -17.07
N GLU A 169 35.44 -36.12 -18.06
CA GLU A 169 34.26 -36.81 -18.59
C GLU A 169 33.51 -37.73 -17.60
N ASP A 170 32.18 -37.85 -17.79
CA ASP A 170 31.59 -39.14 -18.20
C ASP A 170 30.41 -38.89 -19.18
N ARG A 171 29.88 -39.92 -19.84
CA ARG A 171 29.30 -39.81 -21.20
C ARG A 171 28.13 -40.76 -21.47
N GLU A 172 26.94 -40.20 -21.74
CA GLU A 172 25.88 -40.93 -22.46
C GLU A 172 25.05 -40.04 -23.40
N LEU A 173 24.29 -40.65 -24.32
CA LEU A 173 23.75 -40.00 -25.52
C LEU A 173 22.30 -40.37 -25.84
N ALA A 174 21.59 -39.38 -26.39
CA ALA A 174 20.46 -39.49 -27.32
C ALA A 174 19.14 -40.16 -26.85
N ALA A 175 18.08 -39.35 -26.84
CA ALA A 175 16.73 -39.79 -27.20
C ALA A 175 15.97 -38.64 -27.90
N THR A 176 15.95 -38.62 -29.23
CA THR A 176 15.14 -37.66 -30.01
C THR A 176 13.75 -38.23 -30.22
N ALA A 177 12.70 -37.52 -29.78
CA ALA A 177 11.30 -37.92 -29.98
C ALA A 177 10.48 -36.76 -30.55
N GLN A 178 10.34 -36.74 -31.89
CA GLN A 178 9.34 -35.92 -32.58
C GLN A 178 8.01 -36.69 -32.76
N SER A 179 7.01 -35.97 -33.24
CA SER A 179 5.71 -36.45 -33.73
C SER A 179 4.83 -37.28 -32.78
N VAL A 180 3.86 -36.59 -32.17
CA VAL A 180 2.46 -37.03 -32.20
C VAL A 180 1.62 -35.90 -32.78
N ALA A 181 1.13 -36.10 -34.00
CA ALA A 181 0.17 -35.22 -34.65
C ALA A 181 -1.11 -36.02 -34.92
N ARG A 182 -2.23 -35.58 -34.33
CA ARG A 182 -3.61 -35.92 -34.73
C ARG A 182 -4.50 -34.72 -34.51
N GLU A 183 -5.52 -34.57 -35.35
CA GLU A 183 -6.26 -33.32 -35.47
C GLU A 183 -7.30 -33.08 -34.35
N GLY A 184 -7.69 -31.81 -34.20
CA GLY A 184 -9.12 -31.52 -34.28
C GLY A 184 -9.88 -31.21 -33.00
N ARG A 185 -9.47 -30.17 -32.25
CA ARG A 185 -10.43 -29.23 -31.64
C ARG A 185 -9.82 -27.91 -31.19
N ASP A 186 -10.64 -26.86 -31.26
CA ASP A 186 -10.42 -25.57 -30.59
C ASP A 186 -10.53 -25.68 -29.05
N ASP A 187 -10.38 -24.55 -28.37
CA ASP A 187 -10.52 -24.35 -26.91
C ASP A 187 -9.38 -24.91 -26.01
N TYR A 188 -8.13 -24.53 -26.29
CA TYR A 188 -7.18 -24.29 -25.19
C TYR A 188 -7.23 -22.82 -24.74
N ALA A 189 -8.27 -22.50 -23.97
CA ALA A 189 -8.40 -21.23 -23.27
C ALA A 189 -8.22 -21.47 -21.75
N PRO A 190 -7.17 -20.96 -21.09
CA PRO A 190 -6.90 -21.23 -19.67
C PRO A 190 -7.96 -20.68 -18.70
N PHE A 191 -8.93 -19.91 -19.21
CA PHE A 191 -10.07 -19.37 -18.45
C PHE A 191 -11.43 -19.75 -19.08
N GLY A 192 -11.50 -20.93 -19.71
CA GLY A 192 -12.74 -21.47 -20.28
C GLY A 192 -13.85 -21.70 -19.23
N LYS A 193 -15.11 -21.48 -19.61
CA LYS A 193 -16.28 -21.49 -18.70
C LYS A 193 -16.55 -22.83 -17.97
N GLY A 194 -15.88 -23.91 -18.34
CA GLY A 194 -15.94 -25.21 -17.64
C GLY A 194 -15.04 -25.32 -16.39
N ALA A 195 -14.15 -24.36 -16.13
CA ALA A 195 -13.20 -24.41 -15.02
C ALA A 195 -13.79 -24.10 -13.62
N ARG A 196 -15.11 -23.89 -13.53
CA ARG A 196 -15.82 -23.78 -12.24
C ARG A 196 -16.44 -25.12 -11.90
N GLY A 197 -15.96 -25.75 -10.83
CA GLY A 197 -16.75 -26.77 -10.11
C GLY A 197 -18.04 -26.17 -9.55
N PRO A 198 -19.01 -27.00 -9.11
CA PRO A 198 -20.21 -26.48 -8.48
C PRO A 198 -19.85 -25.61 -7.29
N ALA A 199 -20.39 -24.38 -7.24
CA ALA A 199 -20.27 -23.55 -6.05
C ALA A 199 -21.00 -24.23 -4.89
N PRO A 200 -20.48 -24.17 -3.65
CA PRO A 200 -21.26 -24.59 -2.49
C PRO A 200 -22.53 -23.74 -2.42
N SER A 201 -23.66 -24.38 -2.13
CA SER A 201 -24.96 -23.74 -1.98
C SER A 201 -24.98 -22.80 -0.77
N ASP A 202 -25.71 -21.69 -0.88
CA ASP A 202 -25.79 -20.63 0.15
C ASP A 202 -26.43 -21.06 1.51
N GLU A 203 -26.75 -22.35 1.68
CA GLU A 203 -27.33 -22.91 2.91
C GLU A 203 -26.27 -23.25 3.99
N ASP A 204 -24.98 -23.39 3.63
CA ASP A 204 -23.88 -23.72 4.57
C ASP A 204 -23.21 -22.48 5.22
N ARG A 205 -23.77 -21.27 5.06
CA ARG A 205 -23.27 -20.04 5.72
C ARG A 205 -23.81 -19.87 7.15
N GLU A 206 -23.72 -20.92 7.97
CA GLU A 206 -23.84 -20.75 9.41
C GLU A 206 -22.71 -19.87 9.96
N LYS A 207 -23.04 -19.05 10.96
CA LYS A 207 -22.13 -18.03 11.50
C LYS A 207 -20.99 -18.68 12.29
N SER A 208 -19.84 -18.87 11.66
CA SER A 208 -18.59 -19.18 12.36
C SER A 208 -18.09 -17.95 13.14
N THR A 209 -18.79 -17.57 14.21
CA THR A 209 -18.26 -16.66 15.22
C THR A 209 -16.92 -17.22 15.68
N ALA A 210 -15.84 -16.44 15.56
CA ALA A 210 -14.51 -16.89 15.95
C ALA A 210 -14.58 -17.44 17.40
N PRO A 211 -14.11 -18.67 17.67
CA PRO A 211 -14.36 -19.32 18.94
C PRO A 211 -13.83 -18.44 20.07
N THR A 212 -14.60 -18.32 21.16
CA THR A 212 -14.34 -17.34 22.23
C THR A 212 -12.94 -17.44 22.82
N GLU A 213 -12.35 -18.64 22.79
CA GLU A 213 -10.95 -18.93 23.11
C GLU A 213 -9.93 -18.15 22.26
N GLN A 214 -10.16 -17.97 20.95
CA GLN A 214 -9.29 -17.17 20.08
C GLN A 214 -9.38 -15.68 20.41
N VAL A 215 -10.58 -15.18 20.70
CA VAL A 215 -10.78 -13.78 21.13
C VAL A 215 -10.07 -13.55 22.47
N ALA A 216 -10.24 -14.45 23.44
CA ALA A 216 -9.55 -14.40 24.72
C ALA A 216 -8.02 -14.44 24.55
N LYS A 217 -7.48 -15.33 23.70
CA LYS A 217 -6.03 -15.41 23.40
C LYS A 217 -5.49 -14.11 22.79
N ARG A 218 -6.24 -13.47 21.88
CA ARG A 218 -5.87 -12.15 21.31
C ARG A 218 -5.82 -11.09 22.40
N VAL A 219 -6.86 -10.99 23.24
CA VAL A 219 -6.95 -10.02 24.35
C VAL A 219 -5.81 -10.20 25.36
N VAL A 220 -5.48 -11.44 25.74
CA VAL A 220 -4.34 -11.71 26.63
C VAL A 220 -3.04 -11.21 26.01
N SER A 221 -2.77 -11.56 24.74
CA SER A 221 -1.53 -11.13 24.08
C SER A 221 -1.42 -9.62 23.89
N THR A 222 -2.51 -8.89 23.66
CA THR A 222 -2.47 -7.41 23.64
C THR A 222 -2.22 -6.82 25.03
N LEU A 223 -2.81 -7.37 26.09
CA LEU A 223 -2.54 -6.92 27.47
C LEU A 223 -1.10 -7.18 27.90
N GLU A 224 -0.51 -8.32 27.52
CA GLU A 224 0.91 -8.61 27.73
C GLU A 224 1.82 -7.60 27.02
N LYS A 225 1.51 -7.27 25.75
CA LYS A 225 2.25 -6.23 24.99
C LYS A 225 2.09 -4.84 25.61
N CYS A 226 0.89 -4.45 26.04
CA CYS A 226 0.68 -3.18 26.74
C CYS A 226 1.49 -3.10 28.04
N ASN A 227 1.54 -4.19 28.80
CA ASN A 227 2.35 -4.26 30.03
C ASN A 227 3.86 -4.21 29.75
N GLN A 228 4.33 -4.73 28.61
CA GLN A 228 5.73 -4.59 28.17
C GLN A 228 6.07 -3.17 27.69
N ALA A 229 5.10 -2.45 27.10
CA ALA A 229 5.28 -1.09 26.61
C ALA A 229 5.26 -0.03 27.74
N LEU A 230 4.63 -0.33 28.89
CA LEU A 230 4.64 0.52 30.08
C LEU A 230 5.95 0.35 30.87
N THR A 231 7.06 0.79 30.29
CA THR A 231 8.37 0.82 30.95
C THR A 231 8.39 1.84 32.11
N PRO A 232 9.32 1.74 33.07
CA PRO A 232 9.46 2.73 34.15
C PRO A 232 9.63 4.16 33.62
N GLU A 233 10.41 4.32 32.55
CA GLU A 233 10.64 5.60 31.86
C GLU A 233 9.32 6.20 31.34
N VAL A 234 8.50 5.38 30.66
CA VAL A 234 7.16 5.79 30.17
C VAL A 234 6.20 6.14 31.32
N LEU A 235 6.36 5.53 32.50
CA LEU A 235 5.55 5.82 33.69
C LEU A 235 6.00 7.07 34.44
N GLU A 236 7.30 7.38 34.45
CA GLU A 236 7.85 8.62 35.00
C GLU A 236 7.48 9.83 34.13
N ASP A 237 7.69 9.73 32.80
CA ASP A 237 7.32 10.78 31.85
C ASP A 237 5.81 10.91 31.62
N PHE A 238 4.98 9.95 32.07
CA PHE A 238 3.54 9.94 31.84
C PHE A 238 2.83 11.24 32.25
N GLN A 239 3.30 11.88 33.33
CA GLN A 239 2.73 13.13 33.83
C GLN A 239 3.01 14.34 32.92
N SER A 240 4.04 14.25 32.06
CA SER A 240 4.37 15.28 31.06
C SER A 240 3.50 15.21 29.80
N LEU A 241 2.85 14.07 29.55
CA LEU A 241 2.03 13.85 28.36
C LEU A 241 0.79 14.76 28.33
N PRO A 242 0.28 15.16 27.16
CA PRO A 242 -0.95 15.93 27.05
C PRO A 242 -2.13 15.30 27.82
N MET A 243 -2.85 16.09 28.61
CA MET A 243 -3.93 15.58 29.49
C MET A 243 -5.00 14.77 28.74
N ALA A 244 -5.29 15.09 27.47
CA ALA A 244 -6.21 14.32 26.65
C ALA A 244 -5.76 12.87 26.40
N ILE A 245 -4.44 12.62 26.31
CA ILE A 245 -3.86 11.28 26.19
C ILE A 245 -3.92 10.56 27.53
N GLN A 246 -3.56 11.25 28.62
CA GLN A 246 -3.65 10.69 29.99
C GLN A 246 -5.09 10.25 30.29
N GLN A 247 -6.08 11.12 30.08
CA GLN A 247 -7.50 10.84 30.27
C GLN A 247 -8.00 9.70 29.38
N ARG A 248 -7.55 9.63 28.12
CA ARG A 248 -7.92 8.54 27.20
C ARG A 248 -7.38 7.18 27.68
N LEU A 249 -6.18 7.13 28.24
CA LEU A 249 -5.63 5.90 28.82
C LEU A 249 -6.38 5.48 30.09
N PHE A 250 -6.60 6.40 31.04
CA PHE A 250 -7.37 6.08 32.26
C PHE A 250 -8.78 5.60 31.93
N ASN A 251 -9.50 6.31 31.06
CA ASN A 251 -10.84 5.90 30.62
C ASN A 251 -10.83 4.51 29.95
N ALA A 252 -9.79 4.15 29.20
CA ALA A 252 -9.67 2.82 28.60
C ALA A 252 -9.44 1.73 29.67
N ILE A 253 -8.59 2.00 30.67
CA ILE A 253 -8.32 1.10 31.80
C ILE A 253 -9.57 0.91 32.66
N ASP A 254 -10.29 1.98 33.00
CA ASP A 254 -11.50 1.91 33.84
C ASP A 254 -12.65 1.17 33.13
N ASN A 255 -12.81 1.35 31.82
CA ASN A 255 -13.77 0.59 31.02
C ASN A 255 -13.39 -0.89 30.91
N LEU A 256 -12.11 -1.22 30.80
CA LEU A 256 -11.64 -2.61 30.82
C LEU A 256 -11.86 -3.25 32.19
N ALA A 257 -11.45 -2.57 33.27
CA ALA A 257 -11.63 -3.03 34.64
C ALA A 257 -13.11 -3.28 34.97
N SER A 258 -14.00 -2.37 34.55
CA SER A 258 -15.45 -2.52 34.72
C SER A 258 -16.02 -3.73 33.98
N LYS A 259 -15.51 -4.05 32.78
CA LYS A 259 -15.92 -5.26 32.02
C LYS A 259 -15.36 -6.55 32.64
N VAL A 260 -14.13 -6.54 33.13
CA VAL A 260 -13.47 -7.72 33.73
C VAL A 260 -13.95 -7.98 35.17
N ALA A 261 -14.45 -6.96 35.89
CA ALA A 261 -15.04 -7.13 37.22
C ALA A 261 -16.27 -8.04 37.23
N GLY A 262 -17.00 -8.15 36.10
CA GLY A 262 -18.11 -9.11 35.93
C GLY A 262 -17.68 -10.54 35.60
N LEU A 263 -16.38 -10.83 35.54
CA LEU A 263 -15.80 -12.14 35.21
C LEU A 263 -14.99 -12.76 36.37
N ARG A 264 -15.16 -12.25 37.60
CA ARG A 264 -14.33 -12.57 38.77
C ARG A 264 -15.14 -12.88 40.02
#